data_AF-A0A6N9VL86-F1
#
_entry.id   AF-A0A6N9VL86-F1
#
_cell.length_a   1.000
_cell.length_b   1.000
_cell.length_c   1.000
_cell.angle_alpha   90.00
_cell.angle_beta   90.00
_cell.angle_gamma   90.00
#
_symmetry.space_group_name_H-M   'P 1'
#
loop_
_entity.id
_entity.type
_entity.pdbx_description
1 polymer ?
#
loop_
_entity_poly.entity_id
_entity_poly.type
_entity_poly.pdbx_seq_one_letter_code
_entity_poly.pdbx_strand_id
1 'polypeptide(L)' 'VLGHRAGVPVLDRTPSFAEIAEWAPVVHAVEEQVPLWEPGEAYEYHGHVFGFLVGEIIRRITGLTPGRFFREAIG' A
#
# COMPACT_ATOMS: atom_id res chain seq x y z
N VAL A 1 -4.71 8.45 2.94
CA VAL A 1 -4.46 7.00 2.69
C VAL A 1 -5.66 6.15 3.09
N LEU A 2 -5.96 5.94 4.38
CA LEU A 2 -7.03 5.04 4.84
C LEU A 2 -8.43 5.31 4.25
N GLY A 3 -8.75 6.56 3.95
CA GLY A 3 -10.02 6.94 3.34
C GLY A 3 -10.07 6.85 1.81
N HIS A 4 -9.13 6.15 1.15
CA HIS A 4 -9.12 5.98 -0.31
C HIS A 4 -9.01 7.28 -1.14
N ARG A 5 -8.35 8.30 -0.58
CA ARG A 5 -8.15 9.62 -1.22
C ARG A 5 -6.69 9.95 -1.53
N ALA A 6 -5.82 8.93 -1.57
CA ALA A 6 -4.38 9.14 -1.77
C ALA A 6 -3.97 9.33 -3.23
N GLY A 7 -4.88 9.17 -4.20
CA GLY A 7 -4.58 9.31 -5.62
C GLY A 7 -3.84 8.13 -6.26
N VAL A 8 -3.64 7.01 -5.54
CA VAL A 8 -2.90 5.84 -6.09
C VAL A 8 -3.77 4.57 -6.13
N PRO A 9 -4.94 4.53 -6.79
CA PRO A 9 -5.86 3.38 -6.73
C PRO A 9 -5.25 2.08 -7.32
N VAL A 10 -4.34 2.24 -8.27
CA VAL A 10 -3.63 1.18 -9.00
C VAL A 10 -2.19 1.64 -9.29
N LEU A 11 -1.29 0.67 -9.50
CA LEU A 11 0.07 0.96 -9.92
C LEU A 11 0.13 1.28 -11.43
N ASP A 12 1.01 2.21 -11.81
CA ASP A 12 1.37 2.44 -13.22
C ASP A 12 2.18 1.26 -13.79
N ARG A 13 2.84 0.51 -12.90
CA ARG A 13 3.56 -0.72 -13.24
C ARG A 13 2.65 -1.94 -13.11
N THR A 14 2.93 -2.97 -13.91
CA THR A 14 2.28 -4.28 -13.81
C THR A 14 3.27 -5.30 -13.25
N PRO A 15 3.43 -5.40 -11.91
CA PRO A 15 4.33 -6.38 -11.32
C PRO A 15 3.84 -7.80 -11.55
N SER A 16 4.79 -8.72 -11.74
CA SER A 16 4.52 -10.15 -11.75
C SER A 16 4.05 -10.63 -10.38
N PHE A 17 3.43 -11.81 -10.33
CA PHE A 17 3.02 -12.41 -9.06
C PHE A 17 4.20 -12.60 -8.08
N ALA A 18 5.37 -12.97 -8.60
CA ALA A 18 6.58 -13.10 -7.79
C ALA A 18 6.99 -11.75 -7.17
N GLU A 19 6.99 -10.66 -7.95
CA GLU A 19 7.29 -9.32 -7.42
C GLU A 19 6.27 -8.85 -6.38
N ILE A 20 4.99 -9.18 -6.57
CA ILE A 20 3.93 -8.88 -5.60
C ILE A 20 4.18 -9.61 -4.28
N ALA A 21 4.60 -10.88 -4.34
CA ALA A 21 4.86 -11.70 -3.16
C ALA A 21 6.04 -11.18 -2.30
N GLU A 22 7.02 -10.51 -2.93
CA GLU A 22 8.21 -9.99 -2.25
C GLU A 22 8.00 -8.65 -1.52
N TRP A 23 6.81 -8.04 -1.59
CA TRP A 23 6.41 -6.79 -0.93
C TRP A 23 7.14 -5.52 -1.39
N ALA A 24 8.47 -5.48 -1.26
CA ALA A 24 9.30 -4.32 -1.56
C ALA A 24 9.13 -3.79 -3.01
N PRO A 25 9.01 -4.65 -4.05
CA PRO A 25 8.78 -4.15 -5.41
C PRO A 25 7.49 -3.33 -5.55
N VAL A 26 6.43 -3.71 -4.83
CA VAL A 26 5.15 -2.98 -4.84
C VAL A 26 5.29 -1.64 -4.13
N VAL A 27 5.97 -1.61 -2.99
CA VAL A 27 6.22 -0.37 -2.23
C VAL A 27 7.05 0.61 -3.05
N HIS A 28 8.15 0.16 -3.67
CA HIS A 28 8.96 1.03 -4.52
C HIS A 28 8.17 1.57 -5.72
N ALA A 29 7.32 0.75 -6.35
CA ALA A 29 6.46 1.21 -7.43
C ALA A 29 5.49 2.32 -6.98
N VAL A 30 4.95 2.24 -5.76
CA VAL A 30 4.15 3.32 -5.17
C VAL A 30 4.98 4.58 -4.95
N GLU A 31 6.19 4.45 -4.40
CA GLU A 31 7.06 5.60 -4.07
C GLU A 31 7.51 6.38 -5.31
N GLU A 32 7.71 5.69 -6.43
CA GLU A 32 8.10 6.30 -7.71
C GLU A 32 6.91 6.94 -8.45
N GLN A 33 5.68 6.56 -8.11
CA GLN A 33 4.48 6.97 -8.84
C GLN A 33 3.97 8.34 -8.39
N VAL A 34 3.61 9.18 -9.36
CA VAL A 34 2.85 10.41 -9.12
C VAL A 34 1.38 10.04 -8.91
N PRO A 35 0.71 10.55 -7.86
CA PRO A 35 -0.73 10.35 -7.68
C PRO A 35 -1.51 10.78 -8.93
N LEU A 36 -2.52 9.99 -9.31
CA LEU A 36 -3.41 10.25 -10.46
C LEU A 36 -4.22 11.54 -10.31
N TRP A 37 -4.42 12.00 -9.08
CA TRP A 37 -4.98 13.31 -8.71
C TRP A 37 -4.36 13.79 -7.40
N GLU A 38 -4.52 15.07 -7.07
CA GLU A 38 -4.00 15.62 -5.81
C GLU A 38 -4.63 14.91 -4.60
N PRO A 39 -3.83 14.45 -3.62
CA PRO A 39 -4.35 13.77 -2.44
C PRO A 39 -5.44 14.58 -1.73
N GLY A 40 -6.60 13.96 -1.58
CA GLY A 40 -7.76 14.59 -0.94
C GLY A 40 -8.78 15.19 -1.90
N GLU A 41 -8.52 15.34 -3.20
CA GLU A 41 -9.49 15.92 -4.14
C GLU A 41 -10.55 14.92 -4.63
N ALA A 42 -10.17 13.65 -4.83
CA ALA A 42 -11.08 12.60 -5.27
C ALA A 42 -10.97 11.31 -4.42
N TYR A 43 -11.94 10.42 -4.64
CA TYR A 43 -12.05 9.10 -4.02
C TYR A 43 -12.08 8.01 -5.10
N GLU A 44 -11.29 6.97 -4.90
CA GLU A 44 -11.41 5.71 -5.64
C GLU A 44 -10.89 4.57 -4.78
N TYR A 45 -11.51 3.40 -4.86
CA TYR A 45 -11.10 2.24 -4.07
C TYR A 45 -9.72 1.70 -4.48
N HIS A 46 -8.75 1.78 -3.57
CA HIS A 46 -7.36 1.28 -3.70
C HIS A 46 -7.25 -0.25 -3.63
N GLY A 47 -8.13 -1.00 -4.30
CA GLY A 47 -8.30 -2.44 -4.09
C GLY A 47 -7.02 -3.27 -4.23
N HIS A 48 -6.11 -2.86 -5.11
CA HIS A 48 -4.87 -3.60 -5.38
C HIS A 48 -3.71 -3.20 -4.46
N VAL A 49 -3.68 -1.97 -3.97
CA VAL A 49 -2.51 -1.40 -3.28
C VAL A 49 -2.78 -1.01 -1.82
N PHE A 50 -4.04 -0.97 -1.38
CA PHE A 50 -4.43 -0.56 -0.03
C PHE A 50 -3.72 -1.35 1.06
N GLY A 51 -3.65 -2.68 0.91
CA GLY A 51 -2.98 -3.56 1.86
C GLY A 51 -1.48 -3.25 1.99
N PHE A 52 -0.82 -2.91 0.88
CA PHE A 52 0.59 -2.50 0.88
C PHE A 52 0.78 -1.13 1.51
N LEU A 53 -0.05 -0.14 1.17
CA LEU A 53 0.02 1.21 1.74
C LEU A 53 -0.13 1.20 3.27
N VAL A 54 -1.17 0.56 3.77
CA VAL A 54 -1.41 0.48 5.22
C VAL A 54 -0.39 -0.44 5.88
N GLY A 55 -0.07 -1.56 5.25
CA GLY A 55 0.89 -2.50 5.79
C GLY A 55 2.30 -1.93 5.88
N GLU A 56 2.70 -1.07 4.96
CA GLU A 56 4.03 -0.46 4.97
C GLU A 56 4.15 0.60 6.09
N ILE A 57 3.05 1.32 6.39
CA ILE A 57 2.98 2.17 7.59
C ILE A 57 3.21 1.33 8.86
N ILE A 58 2.55 0.17 8.98
CA ILE A 58 2.75 -0.75 10.11
C ILE A 58 4.21 -1.21 10.19
N ARG A 59 4.79 -1.64 9.06
CA ARG A 59 6.18 -2.10 8.99
C ARG A 59 7.17 -1.01 9.40
N ARG A 60 7.00 0.22 8.92
CA ARG A 60 7.90 1.36 9.23
C ARG A 60 7.83 1.78 10.69
N ILE A 61 6.64 1.74 11.30
CA ILE A 61 6.45 2.14 12.69
C ILE A 61 6.88 1.04 13.66
N THR A 62 6.59 -0.23 13.33
CA THR A 62 6.70 -1.35 14.30
C THR A 62 7.82 -2.34 14.00
N GLY A 63 8.35 -2.37 12.77
CA GLY A 63 9.24 -3.42 12.28
C GLY A 63 8.55 -4.77 12.00
N LEU A 64 7.24 -4.89 12.22
CA LEU A 64 6.48 -6.13 12.06
C LEU A 64 5.77 -6.20 10.70
N THR A 65 5.56 -7.41 10.19
CA THR A 65 4.63 -7.60 9.07
C THR A 65 3.19 -7.29 9.52
N PRO A 66 2.29 -6.88 8.61
CA PRO A 66 0.90 -6.57 8.98
C PRO A 66 0.19 -7.75 9.64
N GLY A 67 0.40 -8.96 9.14
CA GLY A 67 -0.16 -10.18 9.74
C GLY A 67 0.40 -10.50 11.13
N ARG A 68 1.68 -10.22 11.38
CA ARG A 68 2.28 -10.40 12.71
C ARG A 68 1.75 -9.36 13.69
N PHE A 69 1.74 -8.09 13.29
CA PHE A 69 1.18 -7.00 14.08
C PHE A 69 -0.28 -7.27 14.45
N PHE A 70 -1.10 -7.69 13.48
CA PHE A 70 -2.51 -7.99 13.71
C PHE A 70 -2.70 -9.09 14.77
N ARG A 71 -1.94 -10.19 14.66
CA ARG A 71 -1.96 -11.28 15.64
C ARG A 71 -1.58 -10.81 17.06
N GLU A 72 -0.59 -9.95 17.18
CA GLU A 72 -0.15 -9.42 18.47
C GLU A 72 -1.14 -8.40 19.06
N ALA A 73 -1.76 -7.58 18.21
CA ALA A 73 -2.64 -6.49 18.63
C ALA A 73 -4.08 -6.94 18.94
N ILE A 74 -4.58 -7.99 18.27
CA ILE A 74 -6.00 -8.37 18.29
C ILE A 74 -6.22 -9.80 18.80
N GLY A 75 -5.29 -10.73 18.54
CA GLY A 75 -5.41 -12.17 18.84
C GLY A 75 -5.65 -13.01 17.59
#